data_AF-A0A1V5K2I3-F1
#
_entry.id   AF-A0A1V5K2I3-F1
#
_cell.length_a   1.000
_cell.length_b   1.000
_cell.length_c   1.000
_cell.angle_alpha   90.00
_cell.angle_beta   90.00
_cell.angle_gamma   90.00
#
_symmetry.space_group_name_H-M   'P 1'
#
loop_
_entity.id
_entity.type
_entity.pdbx_description
1 polymer ?
#
loop_
_entity_poly.entity_id
_entity_poly.type
_entity_poly.pdbx_seq_one_letter_code
_entity_poly.pdbx_strand_id
1 'polypeptide(L)' 'MESDDIQRRIGSMIEVLSKVEPRFGSVSMAYAWYRSEALSGFSGQTAMELVRCERVQDVLTYIDAVDAGVHA' A
#
# COMPACT_ATOMS: atom_id res chain seq x y z
N MET A 1 9.97 -13.31 -18.85
CA MET A 1 10.07 -13.43 -17.38
C MET A 1 9.98 -12.06 -16.71
N GLU A 2 10.65 -11.02 -17.23
CA GLU A 2 10.56 -9.64 -16.70
C GLU A 2 9.17 -9.00 -16.77
N SER A 3 8.38 -9.32 -17.79
CA SER A 3 7.02 -8.77 -17.94
C SER A 3 6.05 -9.23 -16.85
N ASP A 4 6.25 -10.45 -16.31
CA ASP A 4 5.38 -11.04 -15.28
C ASP A 4 5.58 -10.34 -13.93
N ASP A 5 6.85 -10.05 -13.56
CA ASP A 5 7.20 -9.29 -12.35
C ASP A 5 6.60 -7.87 -12.36
N ILE A 6 6.72 -7.18 -13.50
CA ILE A 6 6.17 -5.83 -13.68
C ILE A 6 4.64 -5.87 -13.59
N GLN A 7 4.00 -6.83 -14.25
CA GLN A 7 2.54 -7.00 -14.19
C GLN A 7 2.06 -7.29 -12.77
N ARG A 8 2.76 -8.16 -12.04
CA ARG A 8 2.48 -8.49 -10.64
C ARG A 8 2.62 -7.27 -9.73
N ARG A 9 3.70 -6.48 -9.88
CA ARG A 9 3.90 -5.23 -9.13
C ARG A 9 2.83 -4.18 -9.42
N ILE A 10 2.45 -4.00 -10.68
CA ILE A 10 1.37 -3.08 -11.06
C ILE A 10 0.05 -3.55 -10.43
N GLY A 11 -0.25 -4.85 -10.47
CA GLY A 11 -1.42 -5.43 -9.82
C GLY A 11 -1.44 -5.15 -8.32
N SER A 12 -0.33 -5.45 -7.62
CA SER A 12 -0.18 -5.18 -6.19
C SER A 12 -0.34 -3.70 -5.83
N MET A 13 0.18 -2.79 -6.67
CA MET A 13 0.00 -1.35 -6.47
C MET A 13 -1.47 -0.96 -6.59
N ILE A 14 -2.17 -1.43 -7.64
CA ILE A 14 -3.58 -1.12 -7.87
C ILE A 14 -4.46 -1.66 -6.72
N GLU A 15 -4.15 -2.85 -6.21
CA GLU A 15 -4.85 -3.45 -5.09
C GLU A 15 -4.76 -2.58 -3.82
N VAL A 16 -3.55 -2.13 -3.47
CA VAL A 16 -3.34 -1.23 -2.32
C VAL A 16 -4.08 0.10 -2.51
N LEU A 17 -3.99 0.70 -3.70
CA LEU A 17 -4.67 1.97 -3.99
C LEU A 17 -6.18 1.82 -3.91
N SER A 18 -6.75 0.75 -4.46
CA SER A 18 -8.19 0.48 -4.43
C SER A 18 -8.71 0.27 -3.01
N LYS A 19 -7.90 -0.35 -2.15
CA LYS A 19 -8.26 -0.56 -0.74
C LYS A 19 -8.27 0.73 0.07
N VAL A 20 -7.33 1.64 -0.20
CA VAL A 20 -7.16 2.87 0.59
C VAL A 20 -7.90 4.08 0.00
N GLU A 21 -8.29 4.03 -1.27
CA GLU A 21 -9.05 5.10 -1.95
C GLU A 21 -10.30 5.54 -1.19
N PRO A 22 -11.16 4.65 -0.64
CA PRO A 22 -12.34 5.08 0.13
C PRO A 22 -12.01 5.93 1.36
N ARG A 23 -10.81 5.77 1.92
CA ARG A 23 -10.34 6.51 3.10
C ARG A 23 -9.88 7.91 2.76
N PHE A 24 -9.36 8.11 1.55
CA PHE A 24 -8.89 9.40 1.05
C PHE A 24 -9.91 10.13 0.17
N GLY A 25 -10.91 9.43 -0.37
CA GLY A 25 -11.92 9.99 -1.28
C GLY A 25 -11.39 10.36 -2.67
N SER A 26 -10.13 10.06 -2.97
CA SER A 26 -9.50 10.33 -4.27
C SER A 26 -8.28 9.43 -4.49
N VAL A 27 -8.20 8.84 -5.69
CA VAL A 27 -7.02 8.06 -6.15
C VAL A 27 -5.73 8.90 -6.09
N SER A 28 -5.80 10.21 -6.34
CA SER A 28 -4.61 11.08 -6.28
C SER A 28 -4.06 11.21 -4.86
N MET A 29 -4.95 11.30 -3.87
CA MET A 29 -4.57 11.36 -2.46
C MET A 29 -4.09 9.99 -1.95
N ALA A 30 -4.76 8.90 -2.35
CA ALA A 30 -4.29 7.54 -2.10
C ALA A 30 -2.88 7.29 -2.66
N TYR A 31 -2.61 7.79 -3.88
CA TYR A 31 -1.29 7.69 -4.48
C TYR A 31 -0.24 8.55 -3.77
N ALA A 32 -0.60 9.75 -3.31
CA ALA A 32 0.28 10.58 -2.49
C ALA A 32 0.68 9.85 -1.20
N TRP A 33 -0.29 9.31 -0.46
CA TRP A 33 -0.03 8.48 0.71
C TRP A 33 0.89 7.29 0.39
N TYR A 34 0.56 6.52 -0.64
CA TYR A 34 1.28 5.32 -1.06
C TYR A 34 2.79 5.55 -1.27
N ARG A 35 3.16 6.73 -1.78
CA ARG A 35 4.56 7.08 -2.12
C ARG A 35 5.29 7.88 -1.05
N SER A 36 4.60 8.57 -0.15
CA SER A 36 5.24 9.54 0.76
C SER A 36 4.98 9.29 2.23
N GLU A 37 3.97 8.50 2.60
CA GLU A 37 3.67 8.23 4.00
C GLU A 37 4.37 6.94 4.46
N ALA A 38 5.18 7.07 5.51
CA ALA A 38 5.86 5.97 6.15
C ALA A 38 4.89 5.18 7.03
N LEU A 39 4.86 3.85 6.88
CA LEU A 39 3.98 2.99 7.65
C LEU A 39 4.58 2.73 9.04
N SER A 40 3.79 3.01 10.07
CA SER A 40 4.13 2.65 11.46
C SER A 40 4.38 1.15 11.58
N GLY A 41 5.49 0.77 12.22
CA GLY A 41 5.90 -0.65 12.36
C GLY A 41 6.76 -1.20 11.21
N PHE A 42 7.00 -0.42 10.14
CA PHE A 42 7.80 -0.85 8.99
C PHE A 42 9.15 -0.14 8.86
N SER A 43 9.73 0.31 9.97
CA SER A 43 11.03 1.01 10.01
C SER A 43 11.07 2.29 9.15
N GLY A 44 9.93 2.98 9.02
CA GLY A 44 9.83 4.20 8.21
C GLY A 44 9.63 3.96 6.71
N GLN A 45 9.45 2.71 6.28
CA GLN A 45 9.18 2.40 4.87
C GLN A 45 7.76 2.80 4.46
N THR A 46 7.64 3.29 3.23
CA THR A 46 6.38 3.60 2.56
C THR A 46 5.71 2.34 2.02
N ALA A 47 4.41 2.41 1.73
CA ALA A 47 3.69 1.34 1.05
C ALA A 47 4.32 0.99 -0.30
N MET A 48 4.85 1.98 -1.04
CA MET A 48 5.57 1.76 -2.30
C MET A 48 6.83 0.90 -2.13
N GLU A 49 7.62 1.16 -1.10
CA GLU A 49 8.85 0.41 -0.83
C GLU A 49 8.54 -1.04 -0.46
N LEU A 50 7.49 -1.27 0.33
CA LEU A 50 7.06 -2.62 0.70
C LEU A 50 6.53 -3.41 -0.51
N VAL A 51 5.71 -2.80 -1.37
CA VAL A 51 5.25 -3.45 -2.62
C VAL A 51 6.43 -3.75 -3.54
N ARG A 52 7.45 -2.87 -3.58
CA ARG A 52 8.67 -3.13 -4.35
C ARG A 52 9.47 -4.32 -3.82
N CYS A 53 9.39 -4.62 -2.54
CA CYS A 53 10.01 -5.77 -1.89
C CYS A 53 9.10 -7.01 -1.83
N GLU A 54 8.03 -7.06 -2.64
CA GLU A 54 7.03 -8.15 -2.67
C GLU A 54 6.26 -8.35 -1.35
N ARG A 55 6.26 -7.33 -0.47
CA ARG A 55 5.58 -7.33 0.83
C ARG A 55 4.22 -6.64 0.78
N VAL A 56 3.47 -6.85 -0.31
CA VAL A 56 2.12 -6.26 -0.48
C VAL A 56 1.16 -6.70 0.62
N GLN A 57 1.25 -7.97 1.04
CA GLN A 57 0.35 -8.52 2.06
C GLN A 57 0.49 -7.78 3.40
N ASP A 58 1.72 -7.38 3.76
CA ASP A 58 1.99 -6.61 4.97
C ASP A 58 1.29 -5.23 4.93
N VAL A 59 1.30 -4.59 3.77
CA VAL A 59 0.61 -3.29 3.55
C VAL A 59 -0.90 -3.47 3.68
N LEU A 60 -1.46 -4.50 3.07
CA LEU A 60 -2.90 -4.77 3.13
C LEU A 60 -3.34 -5.06 4.57
N THR A 61 -2.57 -5.88 5.30
CA THR A 61 -2.83 -6.18 6.71
C THR A 61 -2.69 -4.93 7.60
N TYR A 62 -1.73 -4.05 7.32
CA TYR A 62 -1.63 -2.76 7.99
C TYR A 62 -2.88 -1.91 7.76
N ILE A 63 -3.34 -1.80 6.51
CA ILE A 63 -4.57 -1.05 6.17
C ILE A 63 -5.78 -1.66 6.90
N ASP A 64 -5.92 -2.99 6.90
CA ASP A 64 -6.99 -3.68 7.62
C ASP A 64 -6.96 -3.39 9.13
N ALA A 65 -5.79 -3.39 9.76
CA ALA A 65 -5.65 -3.06 11.18
C ALA A 65 -6.05 -1.60 11.47
N VAL A 66 -5.70 -0.69 10.58
CA VAL A 66 -6.01 0.74 10.66
C VAL A 66 -7.50 1.02 10.35
N ASP A 67 -8.15 0.23 9.49
CA ASP A 67 -9.60 0.23 9.24
C ASP A 67 -10.39 -0.35 10.41
N ALA A 68 -9.88 -1.41 11.05
CA ALA A 68 -10.48 -2.03 12.23
C ALA A 68 -10.38 -1.16 13.51
N GLY A 69 -9.69 -0.02 13.46
CA GLY A 69 -9.51 0.87 14.61
C GLY A 69 -8.51 0.34 15.64
N VAL A 70 -7.65 -0.62 15.27
CA VAL A 70 -6.66 -1.24 16.17
C VAL A 70 -5.43 -0.33 16.38
N HIS A 71 -5.32 0.77 15.63
CA HIS A 71 -4.35 1.84 15.87
C HIS A 71 -5.07 3.19 15.98
N ALA A 72 -5.52 3.51 17.20
CA ALA A 72 -5.88 4.85 17.65
C ALA A 72 -5.38 5.04 19.08
#